data_AF-A0A660VAN5-F1
#
_entry.id   AF-A0A660VAN5-F1
#
_cell.length_a   1.000
_cell.length_b   1.000
_cell.length_c   1.000
_cell.angle_alpha   90.00
_cell.angle_beta   90.00
_cell.angle_gamma   90.00
#
_symmetry.space_group_name_H-M   'P 1'
#
loop_
_entity.id
_entity.type
_entity.pdbx_description
1 polymer ?
#
loop_
_entity_poly.entity_id
_entity_poly.type
_entity_poly.pdbx_seq_one_letter_code
_entity_poly.pdbx_strand_id
1 'polypeptide(L)'
;EGQQGPQRASWLSLIFQGSKFMGIGFIIMGLSVVSIALIVEHFMTVKRDVLVPPELVAHLEQLLEEGDFENAKTLCESQPNFLTNVILAGLVKLEQERPFEEVEAAMQEAGDQEAVKLHQKISYLSLLGQVSPMLGLFGTVAGMIAAFAEIARSTTSPEPRKLAYGIMTALVTTFLGLFVAIPSITAFFFFRNRVIRIIMEVGTIAEELMDRFRPQEETTI
;
A
#
# COMPACT_ATOMS: atom_id res chain seq x y z
N GLU A 1 -27.08 44.98 -27.47
CA GLU A 1 -25.73 44.53 -27.85
C GLU A 1 -25.13 43.69 -26.74
N GLY A 2 -24.32 42.69 -27.12
CA GLY A 2 -24.12 41.43 -26.39
C GLY A 2 -23.35 41.52 -25.07
N GLN A 3 -23.93 40.91 -24.03
CA GLN A 3 -23.28 40.58 -22.77
C GLN A 3 -22.19 39.51 -23.01
N GLN A 4 -20.92 39.87 -22.87
CA GLN A 4 -19.84 38.88 -22.76
C GLN A 4 -19.73 38.44 -21.29
N GLY A 5 -20.37 37.31 -20.98
CA GLY A 5 -20.23 36.64 -19.68
C GLY A 5 -18.77 36.20 -19.44
N PRO A 6 -18.37 35.99 -18.17
CA PRO A 6 -17.01 35.58 -17.83
C PRO A 6 -16.69 34.28 -18.57
N GLN A 7 -15.64 34.29 -19.40
CA GLN A 7 -15.13 33.07 -20.03
C GLN A 7 -14.89 32.05 -18.91
N ARG A 8 -15.75 31.03 -18.86
CA ARG A 8 -15.53 29.84 -18.02
C ARG A 8 -14.23 29.24 -18.51
N ALA A 9 -13.12 29.57 -17.84
CA ALA A 9 -11.86 28.88 -18.05
C ALA A 9 -12.14 27.41 -17.73
N SER A 10 -12.32 26.61 -18.78
CA SER A 10 -12.57 25.19 -18.63
C SER A 10 -11.33 24.62 -17.93
N TRP A 11 -11.51 23.87 -16.85
CA TRP A 11 -10.39 23.24 -16.14
C TRP A 11 -9.46 22.50 -17.11
N LEU A 12 -10.04 21.93 -18.17
CA LEU A 12 -9.34 21.37 -19.32
C LEU A 12 -8.47 22.40 -20.08
N SER A 13 -8.99 23.57 -20.46
CA SER A 13 -8.17 24.57 -21.19
C SER A 13 -7.01 25.11 -20.35
N LEU A 14 -7.19 25.21 -19.02
CA LEU A 14 -6.10 25.56 -18.09
C LEU A 14 -5.01 24.48 -18.08
N ILE A 15 -5.41 23.21 -18.17
CA ILE A 15 -4.55 22.01 -18.23
C ILE A 15 -3.96 21.76 -19.64
N PHE A 16 -4.37 22.46 -20.69
CA PHE A 16 -3.87 22.21 -22.05
C PHE A 16 -2.98 23.32 -22.62
N GLN A 17 -2.93 24.54 -22.04
CA GLN A 17 -2.30 25.69 -22.70
C GLN A 17 -0.88 26.07 -22.20
N GLY A 18 -0.38 25.49 -21.09
CA GLY A 18 0.97 25.74 -20.55
C GLY A 18 2.03 24.74 -21.05
N SER A 19 2.53 24.91 -22.27
CA SER A 19 3.15 23.84 -23.10
C SER A 19 4.52 23.26 -22.68
N LYS A 20 5.11 23.59 -21.51
CA LYS A 20 6.44 23.02 -21.11
C LYS A 20 6.52 22.42 -19.71
N PHE A 21 5.73 22.89 -18.74
CA PHE A 21 5.73 22.39 -17.35
C PHE A 21 4.50 21.53 -17.01
N MET A 22 3.58 21.34 -17.97
CA MET A 22 2.41 20.46 -17.87
C MET A 22 2.77 18.98 -17.66
N GLY A 23 4.00 18.57 -17.99
CA GLY A 23 4.45 17.19 -17.77
C GLY A 23 4.26 16.74 -16.32
N ILE A 24 4.47 17.64 -15.36
CA ILE A 24 4.29 17.34 -13.92
C ILE A 24 2.81 17.10 -13.59
N GLY A 25 1.89 17.87 -14.18
CA GLY A 25 0.45 17.68 -14.00
C GLY A 25 -0.04 16.35 -14.57
N PHE A 26 0.47 15.95 -15.75
CA PHE A 26 0.18 14.62 -16.33
C PHE A 26 0.78 13.48 -15.49
N ILE A 27 1.98 13.67 -14.93
CA ILE A 27 2.58 12.71 -13.99
C ILE A 27 1.70 12.55 -12.75
N ILE A 28 1.24 13.65 -12.14
CA ILE A 28 0.34 13.61 -10.97
C ILE A 28 -0.99 12.91 -11.32
N MET A 29 -1.53 13.16 -12.51
CA MET A 29 -2.74 12.47 -12.99
C MET A 29 -2.50 10.96 -13.17
N GLY A 30 -1.35 10.56 -13.72
CA GLY A 30 -0.95 9.15 -13.80
C GLY A 30 -0.79 8.50 -12.41
N LEU A 31 -0.16 9.22 -11.47
CA LEU A 31 -0.04 8.77 -10.08
C LEU A 31 -1.41 8.63 -9.40
N SER A 32 -2.39 9.46 -9.75
CA SER A 32 -3.77 9.31 -9.27
C SER A 32 -4.40 7.99 -9.72
N VAL A 33 -4.20 7.59 -10.97
CA VAL A 33 -4.74 6.32 -11.50
C VAL A 33 -4.05 5.14 -10.82
N VAL A 34 -2.73 5.18 -10.67
CA VAL A 34 -1.96 4.14 -9.97
C VAL A 34 -2.38 4.04 -8.50
N SER A 35 -2.55 5.18 -7.81
CA SER A 35 -3.04 5.22 -6.43
C SER A 35 -4.40 4.53 -6.28
N ILE A 36 -5.36 4.87 -7.14
CA ILE A 36 -6.69 4.25 -7.11
C ILE A 36 -6.60 2.74 -7.40
N ALA A 37 -5.82 2.35 -8.42
CA ALA A 37 -5.63 0.93 -8.75
C ALA A 37 -5.06 0.15 -7.55
N LEU A 38 -4.02 0.68 -6.89
CA LEU A 38 -3.45 0.06 -5.70
C LEU A 38 -4.44 0.02 -4.53
N ILE A 39 -5.22 1.08 -4.31
CA ILE A 39 -6.27 1.09 -3.26
C ILE A 39 -7.27 -0.04 -3.50
N VAL A 40 -7.74 -0.21 -4.73
CA VAL A 40 -8.70 -1.26 -5.09
C VAL A 40 -8.08 -2.65 -4.93
N GLU A 41 -6.87 -2.85 -5.43
CA GLU A 41 -6.13 -4.12 -5.31
C GLU A 41 -5.93 -4.51 -3.83
N HIS A 42 -5.50 -3.55 -2.99
CA HIS A 42 -5.29 -3.78 -1.56
C HIS A 42 -6.62 -4.01 -0.83
N PHE A 43 -7.71 -3.37 -1.25
CA PHE A 43 -9.02 -3.61 -0.69
C PHE A 43 -9.51 -5.05 -0.94
N MET A 44 -9.12 -5.65 -2.06
CA MET A 44 -9.45 -7.04 -2.38
C MET A 44 -8.48 -8.03 -1.71
N THR A 45 -7.19 -7.70 -1.64
CA THR A 45 -6.12 -8.62 -1.17
C THR A 45 -5.94 -8.61 0.35
N VAL A 46 -6.12 -7.46 1.02
CA VAL A 46 -5.95 -7.31 2.48
C VAL A 46 -7.27 -7.61 3.22
N LYS A 47 -7.90 -8.74 2.88
CA LYS A 47 -9.09 -9.25 3.57
C LYS A 47 -8.71 -10.44 4.45
N ARG A 48 -9.31 -10.50 5.64
CA ARG A 48 -9.15 -11.59 6.60
C ARG A 48 -9.50 -12.92 5.94
N ASP A 49 -10.61 -12.95 5.22
CA ASP A 49 -11.12 -14.15 4.54
C ASP A 49 -10.18 -14.70 3.44
N VAL A 50 -9.22 -13.90 2.96
CA VAL A 50 -8.21 -14.32 1.97
C VAL A 50 -6.90 -14.75 2.65
N LEU A 51 -6.57 -14.15 3.79
CA LEU A 51 -5.32 -14.39 4.52
C LEU A 51 -5.45 -15.45 5.62
N VAL A 52 -6.65 -15.62 6.16
CA VAL A 52 -7.06 -16.58 7.20
C VAL A 52 -8.48 -17.08 6.86
N PRO A 53 -8.63 -18.04 5.94
CA PRO A 53 -9.95 -18.62 5.66
C PRO A 53 -10.38 -19.46 6.87
N PRO A 54 -11.53 -19.17 7.52
CA PRO A 54 -11.95 -19.89 8.72
C PRO A 54 -12.21 -21.38 8.45
N GLU A 55 -12.65 -21.73 7.24
CA GLU A 55 -12.81 -23.13 6.82
C GLU A 55 -11.48 -23.88 6.77
N LEU A 56 -10.40 -23.21 6.36
CA LEU A 56 -9.07 -23.81 6.27
C LEU A 56 -8.46 -24.03 7.64
N VAL A 57 -8.67 -23.09 8.57
CA VAL A 57 -8.24 -23.24 9.97
C VAL A 57 -8.90 -24.46 10.58
N ALA A 58 -10.21 -24.62 10.42
CA ALA A 58 -10.95 -25.76 10.96
C ALA A 58 -10.49 -27.10 10.35
N HIS A 59 -10.20 -27.13 9.04
CA HIS A 59 -9.69 -28.33 8.36
C HIS A 59 -8.27 -28.69 8.81
N LEU A 60 -7.41 -27.68 9.01
CA LEU A 60 -6.05 -27.89 9.54
C LEU A 60 -6.09 -28.37 10.99
N GLU A 61 -6.94 -27.78 11.83
CA GLU A 61 -7.12 -28.20 13.21
C GLU A 61 -7.53 -29.67 13.30
N GLN A 62 -8.48 -30.10 12.47
CA GLN A 62 -8.92 -31.50 12.40
C GLN A 62 -7.78 -32.44 11.96
N LEU A 63 -7.02 -32.10 10.92
CA LEU A 63 -5.91 -32.94 10.44
C LEU A 63 -4.79 -33.05 11.48
N LEU A 64 -4.51 -31.96 12.21
CA LEU A 64 -3.54 -31.96 13.30
C LEU A 64 -4.04 -32.75 14.52
N GLU A 65 -5.35 -32.77 14.78
CA GLU A 65 -5.98 -33.62 15.80
C GLU A 65 -5.84 -35.10 15.51
N GLU A 66 -6.01 -35.47 14.24
CA GLU A 66 -5.90 -36.85 13.78
C GLU A 66 -4.44 -37.32 13.69
N GLY A 67 -3.46 -36.41 13.88
CA GLY A 67 -2.03 -36.68 13.77
C GLY A 67 -1.58 -36.91 12.33
N ASP A 68 -2.38 -36.47 11.34
CA ASP A 68 -2.13 -36.68 9.92
C ASP A 68 -1.30 -35.54 9.32
N PHE A 69 -0.01 -35.56 9.65
CA PHE A 69 0.95 -34.54 9.22
C PHE A 69 1.11 -34.46 7.69
N GLU A 70 0.96 -35.58 6.98
CA GLU A 70 1.14 -35.66 5.53
C GLU A 70 -0.01 -34.94 4.82
N ASN A 71 -1.25 -35.16 5.26
CA ASN A 71 -2.41 -34.46 4.72
C ASN A 71 -2.43 -32.98 5.14
N ALA A 72 -2.01 -32.65 6.36
CA ALA A 72 -1.89 -31.25 6.80
C ALA A 72 -0.87 -30.46 5.94
N LYS A 73 0.27 -31.07 5.61
CA LYS A 73 1.28 -30.51 4.71
C LYS A 73 0.75 -30.33 3.29
N THR A 74 0.13 -31.37 2.73
CA THR A 74 -0.48 -31.33 1.39
C THR A 74 -1.54 -30.23 1.29
N LEU A 75 -2.36 -30.06 2.32
CA LEU A 75 -3.35 -29.00 2.39
C LEU A 75 -2.68 -27.62 2.38
N CYS A 76 -1.63 -27.42 3.19
CA CYS A 76 -0.86 -26.17 3.21
C CYS A 76 -0.24 -25.84 1.85
N GLU A 77 0.32 -26.83 1.15
CA GLU A 77 0.91 -26.66 -0.18
C GLU A 77 -0.15 -26.36 -1.26
N SER A 78 -1.34 -26.96 -1.14
CA SER A 78 -2.43 -26.75 -2.10
C SER A 78 -3.09 -25.38 -2.01
N GLN A 79 -3.07 -24.75 -0.83
CA GLN A 79 -3.69 -23.46 -0.55
C GLN A 79 -2.69 -22.50 0.12
N PRO A 80 -1.74 -21.94 -0.64
CA PRO A 80 -0.73 -21.04 -0.09
C PRO A 80 -1.37 -19.71 0.34
N ASN A 81 -1.28 -19.41 1.63
CA ASN A 81 -1.67 -18.16 2.27
C ASN A 81 -0.73 -17.89 3.45
N PHE A 82 -0.96 -16.78 4.17
CA PHE A 82 -0.08 -16.41 5.29
C PHE A 82 -0.03 -17.54 6.32
N LEU A 83 -1.19 -18.01 6.79
CA LEU A 83 -1.26 -19.04 7.83
C LEU A 83 -0.63 -20.36 7.37
N THR A 84 -0.95 -20.85 6.17
CA THR A 84 -0.42 -22.12 5.68
C THR A 84 1.09 -22.08 5.47
N ASN A 85 1.66 -20.96 5.02
CA ASN A 85 3.11 -20.82 4.90
C ASN A 85 3.81 -20.88 6.27
N VAL A 86 3.20 -20.30 7.31
CA VAL A 86 3.72 -20.37 8.69
C VAL A 86 3.62 -21.80 9.24
N ILE A 87 2.46 -22.43 9.14
CA ILE A 87 2.23 -23.81 9.62
C ILE A 87 3.13 -24.80 8.87
N LEU A 88 3.24 -24.68 7.55
CA LEU A 88 4.10 -25.54 6.72
C LEU A 88 5.56 -25.49 7.18
N ALA A 89 6.07 -24.29 7.50
CA ALA A 89 7.44 -24.13 8.01
C ALA A 89 7.65 -24.88 9.34
N GLY A 90 6.64 -24.86 10.24
CA GLY A 90 6.67 -25.63 11.48
C GLY A 90 6.57 -27.14 11.26
N LEU A 91 5.62 -27.58 10.42
CA LEU A 91 5.40 -29.00 10.11
C LEU A 91 6.64 -29.67 9.52
N VAL A 92 7.35 -28.99 8.60
CA VAL A 92 8.58 -29.51 8.00
C VAL A 92 9.69 -29.73 9.05
N LYS A 93 9.73 -28.91 10.12
CA LYS A 93 10.70 -29.07 11.21
C LYS A 93 10.30 -30.17 12.19
N LEU A 94 9.00 -30.32 12.47
CA LEU A 94 8.48 -31.44 13.27
C LEU A 94 8.75 -32.79 12.61
N GLU A 95 8.53 -32.90 11.28
CA GLU A 95 8.80 -34.12 10.50
C GLU A 95 10.29 -34.53 10.58
N GLN A 96 11.20 -33.56 10.72
CA GLN A 96 12.64 -33.77 10.89
C GLN A 96 13.05 -34.12 12.33
N GLU A 97 12.09 -34.34 13.23
CA GLU A 97 12.31 -34.62 14.66
C GLU A 97 13.17 -33.54 15.36
N ARG A 98 13.07 -32.29 14.90
CA ARG A 98 13.83 -31.17 15.49
C ARG A 98 13.22 -30.73 16.82
N PRO A 99 14.03 -30.14 17.74
CA PRO A 99 13.51 -29.55 18.96
C PRO A 99 12.40 -28.54 18.68
N PHE A 100 11.41 -28.46 19.56
CA PHE A 100 10.27 -27.54 19.39
C PHE A 100 10.69 -26.07 19.29
N GLU A 101 11.79 -25.68 19.94
CA GLU A 101 12.39 -24.34 19.81
C GLU A 101 12.77 -24.02 18.34
N GLU A 102 13.24 -25.00 17.58
CA GLU A 102 13.54 -24.81 16.15
C GLU A 102 12.27 -24.75 15.28
N VAL A 103 11.18 -25.38 15.73
CA VAL A 103 9.86 -25.33 15.07
C VAL A 103 9.28 -23.93 15.23
N GLU A 104 9.23 -23.41 16.47
CA GLU A 104 8.81 -22.05 16.77
C GLU A 104 9.64 -21.02 16.00
N ALA A 105 10.97 -21.19 15.98
CA ALA A 105 11.87 -20.30 15.24
C ALA A 105 11.57 -20.30 13.73
N ALA A 106 11.31 -21.47 13.12
CA ALA A 106 10.98 -21.58 11.70
C ALA A 106 9.62 -20.95 11.37
N MET A 107 8.62 -21.12 12.24
CA MET A 107 7.32 -20.49 12.11
C MET A 107 7.42 -18.97 12.22
N GLN A 108 8.19 -18.48 13.19
CA GLN A 108 8.41 -17.05 13.38
C GLN A 108 9.13 -16.44 12.18
N GLU A 109 10.17 -17.10 11.65
CA GLU A 109 10.87 -16.64 10.45
C GLU A 109 9.93 -16.60 9.23
N ALA A 110 9.11 -17.63 9.02
CA ALA A 110 8.12 -17.65 7.94
C ALA A 110 7.07 -16.54 8.11
N GLY A 111 6.61 -16.30 9.33
CA GLY A 111 5.67 -15.23 9.68
C GLY A 111 6.25 -13.85 9.40
N ASP A 112 7.51 -13.61 9.76
CA ASP A 112 8.21 -12.36 9.48
C ASP A 112 8.41 -12.15 7.98
N GLN A 113 8.74 -13.20 7.22
CA GLN A 113 8.85 -13.12 5.77
C GLN A 113 7.52 -12.74 5.10
N GLU A 114 6.40 -13.35 5.50
CA GLU A 114 5.07 -13.00 4.98
C GLU A 114 4.61 -11.60 5.42
N ALA A 115 4.90 -11.21 6.66
CA ALA A 115 4.65 -9.87 7.17
C ALA A 115 5.39 -8.81 6.34
N VAL A 116 6.67 -9.04 6.02
CA VAL A 116 7.46 -8.15 5.17
C VAL A 116 6.84 -8.02 3.77
N LYS A 117 6.41 -9.12 3.14
CA LYS A 117 5.75 -9.08 1.83
C LYS A 117 4.48 -8.22 1.86
N LEU A 118 3.64 -8.38 2.89
CA LEU A 118 2.43 -7.56 3.07
C LEU A 118 2.77 -6.09 3.31
N HIS A 119 3.77 -5.81 4.16
CA HIS A 119 4.22 -4.45 4.45
C HIS A 119 4.80 -3.74 3.22
N GLN A 120 5.57 -4.45 2.38
CA GLN A 120 6.11 -3.89 1.13
C GLN A 120 4.99 -3.52 0.16
N LYS A 121 3.97 -4.37 0.00
CA LYS A 121 2.81 -4.09 -0.86
C LYS A 121 2.10 -2.80 -0.45
N ILE A 122 1.80 -2.63 0.85
CA ILE A 122 1.13 -1.41 1.34
C ILE A 122 2.06 -0.17 1.30
N SER A 123 3.39 -0.36 1.38
CA SER A 123 4.35 0.75 1.46
C SER A 123 4.32 1.65 0.21
N TYR A 124 3.98 1.10 -0.96
CA TYR A 124 3.80 1.89 -2.17
C TYR A 124 2.75 3.00 -2.02
N LEU A 125 1.71 2.76 -1.22
CA LEU A 125 0.67 3.75 -0.96
C LEU A 125 1.17 4.90 -0.07
N SER A 126 2.06 4.60 0.89
CA SER A 126 2.77 5.61 1.67
C SER A 126 3.71 6.44 0.79
N LEU A 127 4.44 5.79 -0.11
CA LEU A 127 5.31 6.47 -1.07
C LEU A 127 4.51 7.46 -1.94
N LEU A 128 3.38 7.02 -2.50
CA LEU A 128 2.50 7.90 -3.27
C LEU A 128 1.94 9.06 -2.44
N GLY A 129 1.55 8.80 -1.19
CA GLY A 129 1.09 9.82 -0.26
C GLY A 129 2.13 10.90 0.05
N GLN A 130 3.42 10.55 0.05
CA GLN A 130 4.51 11.48 0.35
C GLN A 130 5.07 12.18 -0.90
N VAL A 131 5.19 11.47 -2.02
CA VAL A 131 5.78 11.99 -3.26
C VAL A 131 4.81 12.92 -4.00
N SER A 132 3.50 12.64 -3.98
CA SER A 132 2.51 13.44 -4.74
C SER A 132 2.46 14.92 -4.34
N PRO A 133 2.44 15.30 -3.04
CA PRO A 133 2.53 16.70 -2.62
C PRO A 133 3.85 17.36 -3.00
N MET A 134 4.96 16.63 -2.92
CA MET A 134 6.29 17.14 -3.26
C MET A 134 6.37 17.46 -4.76
N LEU A 135 5.78 16.63 -5.62
CA LEU A 135 5.66 16.89 -7.06
C LEU A 135 4.75 18.10 -7.34
N GLY A 136 3.64 18.24 -6.60
CA GLY A 136 2.77 19.41 -6.69
C GLY A 136 3.51 20.71 -6.36
N LEU A 137 4.23 20.72 -5.24
CA LEU A 137 5.06 21.84 -4.80
C LEU A 137 6.16 22.15 -5.82
N PHE A 138 6.85 21.14 -6.34
CA PHE A 138 7.82 21.31 -7.42
C PHE A 138 7.19 21.97 -8.65
N GLY A 139 5.99 21.55 -9.04
CA GLY A 139 5.19 22.19 -10.09
C GLY A 139 4.91 23.67 -9.82
N THR A 140 4.56 24.03 -8.56
CA THR A 140 4.36 25.44 -8.22
C THR A 140 5.62 26.27 -8.37
N VAL A 141 6.75 25.78 -7.85
CA VAL A 141 8.03 26.49 -7.89
C VAL A 141 8.47 26.67 -9.34
N ALA A 142 8.38 25.62 -10.16
CA ALA A 142 8.70 25.69 -11.58
C ALA A 142 7.80 26.69 -12.33
N GLY A 143 6.49 26.67 -12.07
CA GLY A 143 5.53 27.59 -12.68
C GLY A 143 5.78 29.05 -12.30
N MET A 144 6.10 29.33 -11.03
CA MET A 144 6.47 30.68 -10.58
C MET A 144 7.79 31.15 -11.24
N ILE A 145 8.82 30.30 -11.28
CA ILE A 145 10.08 30.63 -11.96
C ILE A 145 9.83 31.00 -13.42
N ALA A 146 9.00 30.22 -14.13
CA ALA A 146 8.67 30.49 -15.52
C ALA A 146 7.93 31.83 -15.69
N ALA A 147 6.95 32.12 -14.83
CA ALA A 147 6.19 33.36 -14.86
C ALA A 147 7.06 34.59 -14.65
N PHE A 148 7.98 34.55 -13.67
CA PHE A 148 8.93 35.65 -13.43
C PHE A 148 10.02 35.74 -14.49
N ALA A 149 10.47 34.62 -15.05
CA ALA A 149 11.45 34.63 -16.15
C ALA A 149 10.88 35.29 -17.42
N GLU A 150 9.58 35.15 -17.67
CA GLU A 150 8.91 35.82 -18.79
C GLU A 150 8.88 37.34 -18.59
N ILE A 151 8.58 37.79 -17.37
CA ILE A 151 8.64 39.21 -17.01
C ILE A 151 10.06 39.75 -17.20
N ALA A 152 11.08 39.02 -16.73
CA ALA A 152 12.47 39.43 -16.84
C ALA A 152 12.98 39.53 -18.28
N ARG A 153 12.43 38.73 -19.22
CA ARG A 153 12.77 38.79 -20.65
C ARG A 153 11.94 39.79 -21.43
N SER A 154 10.79 40.20 -20.92
CA SER A 154 9.91 41.15 -21.59
C SER A 154 10.49 42.56 -21.54
N THR A 155 10.58 43.21 -22.70
CA THR A 155 11.03 44.61 -22.84
C THR A 155 9.90 45.63 -22.65
N THR A 156 8.66 45.15 -22.54
CA THR A 156 7.45 45.96 -22.36
C THR A 156 6.86 45.69 -20.97
N SER A 157 6.09 46.64 -20.42
CA SER A 157 5.43 46.47 -19.12
C SER A 157 4.69 45.13 -19.04
N PRO A 158 4.91 44.31 -17.99
CA PRO A 158 4.31 42.99 -17.89
C PRO A 158 2.79 43.10 -17.78
N GLU A 159 2.06 42.34 -18.60
CA GLU A 159 0.61 42.22 -18.51
C GLU A 159 0.23 41.48 -17.21
N PRO A 160 -0.43 42.14 -16.24
CA PRO A 160 -0.76 41.51 -14.95
C PRO A 160 -1.64 40.27 -15.09
N ARG A 161 -2.47 40.23 -16.14
CA ARG A 161 -3.35 39.09 -16.45
C ARG A 161 -2.57 37.82 -16.81
N LYS A 162 -1.46 37.92 -17.56
CA LYS A 162 -0.61 36.76 -17.91
C LYS A 162 0.12 36.21 -16.70
N LEU A 163 0.63 37.08 -15.83
CA LEU A 163 1.25 36.69 -14.57
C LEU A 163 0.27 35.96 -13.66
N ALA A 164 -0.93 36.53 -13.45
CA ALA A 164 -1.97 35.93 -12.63
C ALA A 164 -2.35 34.52 -13.15
N TYR A 165 -2.43 34.35 -14.47
CA TYR A 165 -2.71 33.05 -15.08
C TYR A 165 -1.59 32.01 -14.82
N GLY A 166 -0.32 32.41 -14.94
CA GLY A 166 0.83 31.53 -14.67
C GLY A 166 0.87 31.06 -13.21
N ILE A 167 0.62 31.98 -12.27
CA ILE A 167 0.55 31.67 -10.84
C ILE A 167 -0.66 30.79 -10.53
N MET A 168 -1.83 31.06 -11.11
CA MET A 168 -3.02 30.22 -10.93
C MET A 168 -2.76 28.79 -11.42
N THR A 169 -2.15 28.64 -12.59
CA THR A 169 -1.81 27.32 -13.14
C THR A 169 -0.84 26.56 -12.24
N ALA A 170 0.16 27.26 -11.69
CA ALA A 170 1.08 26.71 -10.69
C ALA A 170 0.31 26.21 -9.45
N LEU A 171 -0.58 27.02 -8.86
CA LEU A 171 -1.34 26.64 -7.67
C LEU A 171 -2.22 25.39 -7.89
N VAL A 172 -2.77 25.23 -9.10
CA VAL A 172 -3.56 24.04 -9.46
C VAL A 172 -2.71 22.76 -9.40
N THR A 173 -1.42 22.78 -9.75
CA THR A 173 -0.58 21.57 -9.68
C THR A 173 -0.37 21.09 -8.24
N THR A 174 -0.24 22.02 -7.28
CA THR A 174 -0.17 21.67 -5.85
C THR A 174 -1.48 21.10 -5.35
N PHE A 175 -2.61 21.71 -5.74
CA PHE A 175 -3.92 21.18 -5.39
C PHE A 175 -4.10 19.73 -5.88
N LEU A 176 -3.72 19.44 -7.12
CA LEU A 176 -3.77 18.07 -7.67
C LEU A 176 -2.86 17.10 -6.90
N GLY A 177 -1.65 17.52 -6.54
CA GLY A 177 -0.73 16.71 -5.74
C GLY A 177 -1.32 16.34 -4.38
N LEU A 178 -1.97 17.30 -3.70
CA LEU A 178 -2.65 17.05 -2.43
C LEU A 178 -3.90 16.17 -2.59
N PHE A 179 -4.65 16.36 -3.68
CA PHE A 179 -5.84 15.57 -3.97
C PHE A 179 -5.53 14.08 -4.11
N VAL A 180 -4.37 13.72 -4.66
CA VAL A 180 -3.90 12.32 -4.74
C VAL A 180 -3.31 11.84 -3.42
N ALA A 181 -2.59 12.71 -2.71
CA ALA A 181 -1.89 12.36 -1.49
C ALA A 181 -2.80 11.97 -0.34
N ILE A 182 -3.87 12.75 -0.12
CA ILE A 182 -4.77 12.57 1.02
C ILE A 182 -5.42 11.18 1.00
N PRO A 183 -6.07 10.73 -0.09
CA PRO A 183 -6.63 9.37 -0.14
C PRO A 183 -5.56 8.28 -0.01
N SER A 184 -4.40 8.47 -0.64
CA SER A 184 -3.30 7.48 -0.63
C SER A 184 -2.78 7.23 0.79
N ILE A 185 -2.49 8.30 1.54
CA ILE A 185 -1.97 8.18 2.90
C ILE A 185 -3.04 7.67 3.88
N THR A 186 -4.30 8.08 3.71
CA THR A 186 -5.40 7.57 4.53
C THR A 186 -5.60 6.08 4.33
N ALA A 187 -5.61 5.62 3.08
CA ALA A 187 -5.69 4.20 2.75
C ALA A 187 -4.48 3.42 3.30
N PHE A 188 -3.27 3.98 3.23
CA PHE A 188 -2.07 3.35 3.77
C PHE A 188 -2.22 3.04 5.27
N PHE A 189 -2.62 4.02 6.08
CA PHE A 189 -2.81 3.81 7.51
C PHE A 189 -3.94 2.82 7.83
N PHE A 190 -5.02 2.85 7.06
CA PHE A 190 -6.10 1.88 7.19
C PHE A 190 -5.62 0.44 6.94
N PHE A 191 -4.94 0.20 5.82
CA PHE A 191 -4.43 -1.13 5.48
C PHE A 191 -3.31 -1.57 6.43
N ARG A 192 -2.41 -0.66 6.84
CA ARG A 192 -1.36 -0.96 7.81
C ARG A 192 -1.92 -1.50 9.12
N ASN A 193 -2.92 -0.84 9.69
CA ASN A 193 -3.54 -1.28 10.94
C ASN A 193 -4.22 -2.65 10.77
N ARG A 194 -4.82 -2.90 9.61
CA ARG A 194 -5.45 -4.18 9.30
C ARG A 194 -4.43 -5.31 9.13
N VAL A 195 -3.31 -5.06 8.44
CA VAL A 195 -2.20 -6.01 8.28
C VAL A 195 -1.62 -6.39 9.65
N ILE A 196 -1.36 -5.41 10.52
CA ILE A 196 -0.85 -5.67 11.88
C ILE A 196 -1.80 -6.58 12.66
N ARG A 197 -3.12 -6.35 12.59
CA ARG A 197 -4.10 -7.22 13.24
C ARG A 197 -4.05 -8.65 12.69
N ILE A 198 -3.95 -8.81 11.37
CA ILE A 198 -3.90 -10.13 10.72
C ILE A 198 -2.61 -10.88 11.11
N ILE A 199 -1.46 -10.19 11.14
CA ILE A 199 -0.19 -10.80 11.57
C ILE A 199 -0.30 -11.36 12.99
N MET A 200 -0.85 -10.57 13.92
CA MET A 200 -1.06 -11.03 15.31
C MET A 200 -2.02 -12.22 15.36
N GLU A 201 -3.13 -12.16 14.62
CA GLU A 201 -4.11 -13.23 14.57
C GLU A 201 -3.52 -14.54 14.04
N VAL A 202 -2.72 -14.47 12.96
CA VAL A 202 -2.03 -15.65 12.43
C VAL A 202 -1.02 -16.19 13.43
N GLY A 203 -0.25 -15.34 14.11
CA GLY A 203 0.67 -15.76 15.15
C GLY A 203 -0.02 -16.56 16.25
N THR A 204 -1.14 -16.04 16.77
CA THR A 204 -1.94 -16.72 17.80
C THR A 204 -2.51 -18.05 17.32
N ILE A 205 -3.13 -18.09 16.14
CA ILE A 205 -3.69 -19.33 15.59
C ILE A 205 -2.58 -20.36 15.34
N ALA A 206 -1.45 -19.93 14.79
CA ALA A 206 -0.35 -20.82 14.48
C ALA A 206 0.28 -21.41 15.74
N GLU A 207 0.46 -20.60 16.79
CA GLU A 207 0.92 -21.05 18.10
C GLU A 207 -0.06 -22.04 18.73
N GLU A 208 -1.37 -21.73 18.76
CA GLU A 208 -2.40 -22.60 19.33
C GLU A 208 -2.47 -23.98 18.64
N LEU A 209 -2.35 -24.02 17.31
CA LEU A 209 -2.34 -25.26 16.54
C LEU A 209 -1.09 -26.12 16.83
N MET A 210 0.04 -25.48 17.12
CA MET A 210 1.34 -26.15 17.23
C MET A 210 1.76 -26.45 18.68
N ASP A 211 1.20 -25.75 19.68
CA ASP A 211 1.49 -25.93 21.11
C ASP A 211 1.19 -27.37 21.58
N ARG A 212 0.29 -28.08 20.89
CA ARG A 212 -0.01 -29.50 21.13
C ARG A 212 1.19 -30.43 20.92
N PHE A 213 2.16 -30.01 20.12
CA PHE A 213 3.41 -30.74 19.87
C PHE A 213 4.56 -30.28 20.77
N ARG A 214 4.32 -29.28 21.63
CA ARG A 214 5.29 -28.87 22.64
C ARG A 214 5.53 -30.04 23.59
N PRO A 215 6.77 -30.51 23.74
CA PRO A 215 7.09 -31.48 24.78
C PRO A 215 6.64 -30.89 26.11
N GLN A 216 5.78 -31.59 26.85
CA GLN A 216 5.53 -31.23 28.24
C GLN A 216 6.88 -31.32 28.94
N GLU A 217 7.50 -30.17 29.26
CA GLU A 217 8.56 -30.14 30.24
C GLU A 217 7.95 -30.76 31.50
N GLU A 218 8.32 -32.00 31.80
CA GLU A 218 8.09 -32.59 33.10
C GLU A 218 8.57 -31.56 34.10
N THR A 219 7.61 -30.93 34.78
CA THR A 219 7.85 -30.00 35.87
C THR A 219 8.61 -30.81 36.91
N THR A 220 9.93 -30.75 36.84
CA THR A 220 10.82 -31.42 37.78
C THR A 220 10.75 -30.56 39.05
N ILE A 221 9.82 -30.94 39.93
CA ILE A 221 9.71 -30.44 41.30
C ILE A 221 10.95 -30.86 42.09
#